data_AF-A0A6L6Y021-F1
#
_entry.id   AF-A0A6L6Y021-F1
#
_cell.length_a   1.000
_cell.length_b   1.000
_cell.length_c   1.000
_cell.angle_alpha   90.00
_cell.angle_beta   90.00
_cell.angle_gamma   90.00
#
_symmetry.space_group_name_H-M   'P 1'
#
loop_
_entity.id
_entity.type
_entity.pdbx_description
1 polymer ?
#
loop_
_entity_poly.entity_id
_entity_poly.type
_entity_poly.pdbx_seq_one_letter_code
_entity_poly.pdbx_strand_id
1 'polypeptide(L)'
;MKKALLACVIATSLLAGCGPKELTPEQKQEVGNLRSELAQTEKEIAEATALQEQYSGGLIKNLTVARLEVLGTNKALLEQRINAIEAGAKIEVSISSVKPNPEAATALKAEIDNLDNQIADAKKEASQYSGGLLQALKLSAIATQEQTRAMLQQRYLSATYGLAEVKVPSEQASEVTTEKQTDKVVPNPTSTPLLPAGEGPFGLEVGLSKKNIEDMIGEELKLMANNVNLYTANSLPKNNSSFEAYGLLISPTVGLCQIRALGKDIDTDSYGFAIKSRFKELSESLSSIYGKAAQNDFLLSGSIWKDPRDWMMGLYKHERYLSAEWKGTADAPLKNKLSSVSIEARANSSDKGYIFLQYNFNNYNVCETEIEASKKSSL
;
A
#
# COMPACT_ATOMS: atom_id res chain seq x y z
N MET A 1 62.12 -57.70 0.08
CA MET A 1 60.77 -58.05 -0.42
C MET A 1 59.70 -57.92 0.67
N LYS A 2 59.44 -56.70 1.20
CA LYS A 2 58.37 -56.44 2.20
C LYS A 2 57.80 -55.02 2.16
N LYS A 3 57.88 -54.32 1.02
CA LYS A 3 57.36 -52.94 0.89
C LYS A 3 56.42 -52.69 -0.30
N ALA A 4 56.06 -53.72 -1.06
CA ALA A 4 55.22 -53.59 -2.25
C ALA A 4 53.77 -54.10 -2.08
N LEU A 5 53.41 -54.64 -0.90
CA LEU A 5 52.07 -55.20 -0.65
C LEU A 5 51.20 -54.32 0.26
N LEU A 6 51.69 -53.15 0.68
CA LEU A 6 50.95 -52.18 1.49
C LEU A 6 50.49 -50.95 0.69
N ALA A 7 50.46 -51.06 -0.63
CA ALA A 7 50.04 -49.98 -1.54
C ALA A 7 48.69 -50.25 -2.24
N CYS A 8 48.03 -51.39 -1.99
CA CYS A 8 46.76 -51.76 -2.62
C CYS A 8 45.54 -51.81 -1.68
N VAL A 9 45.66 -51.42 -0.40
CA VAL A 9 44.51 -51.41 0.55
C VAL A 9 44.16 -50.00 1.05
N ILE A 10 44.91 -48.96 0.68
CA ILE A 10 44.63 -47.56 1.04
C ILE A 10 44.19 -46.73 -0.19
N ALA A 11 43.77 -47.40 -1.27
CA ALA A 11 43.34 -46.74 -2.51
C ALA A 11 41.86 -46.95 -2.86
N THR A 12 41.04 -47.46 -1.92
CA THR A 12 39.60 -47.70 -2.15
C THR A 12 38.67 -47.00 -1.17
N SER A 13 39.16 -46.13 -0.27
CA SER A 13 38.33 -45.40 0.69
C SER A 13 38.22 -43.89 0.44
N LEU A 14 38.67 -43.38 -0.70
CA LEU A 14 38.58 -41.94 -1.07
C LEU A 14 37.68 -41.66 -2.29
N LEU A 15 36.79 -42.58 -2.64
CA LEU A 15 35.68 -42.33 -3.57
C LEU A 15 34.32 -42.56 -2.92
N ALA A 16 34.19 -42.28 -1.61
CA ALA A 16 32.93 -41.73 -1.11
C ALA A 16 32.85 -40.28 -1.59
N GLY A 17 32.72 -40.09 -2.91
CA GLY A 17 32.16 -38.85 -3.42
C GLY A 17 30.86 -38.65 -2.67
N CYS A 18 30.72 -37.50 -2.02
CA CYS A 18 29.49 -37.10 -1.36
C CYS A 18 28.33 -37.28 -2.33
N GLY A 19 27.67 -38.44 -2.28
CA GLY A 19 26.37 -38.65 -2.91
C GLY A 19 25.39 -37.65 -2.30
N PRO A 20 24.31 -37.29 -3.02
CA PRO A 20 23.32 -36.35 -2.51
C PRO A 20 22.90 -36.82 -1.12
N LYS A 21 23.14 -35.97 -0.12
CA LYS A 21 22.78 -36.24 1.26
C LYS A 21 21.29 -36.56 1.28
N GLU A 22 20.91 -37.76 1.73
CA GLU A 22 19.49 -38.09 1.81
C GLU A 22 18.76 -37.04 2.65
N LEU A 23 17.68 -36.48 2.09
CA LEU A 23 16.86 -35.48 2.74
C LEU A 23 16.36 -36.00 4.10
N THR A 24 16.37 -35.14 5.11
CA THR A 24 15.75 -35.48 6.40
C THR A 24 14.23 -35.67 6.23
N PRO A 25 13.55 -36.39 7.14
CA PRO A 25 12.09 -36.52 7.10
C PRO A 25 11.35 -35.17 7.01
N GLU A 26 11.86 -34.16 7.70
CA GLU A 26 11.31 -32.79 7.70
C GLU A 26 11.50 -32.12 6.34
N GLN A 27 12.68 -32.26 5.73
CA GLN A 27 12.95 -31.74 4.39
C GLN A 27 12.11 -32.45 3.32
N LYS A 28 11.89 -33.76 3.45
CA LYS A 28 11.00 -34.52 2.55
C LYS A 28 9.56 -34.00 2.65
N GLN A 29 9.10 -33.66 3.85
CA GLN A 29 7.78 -33.08 4.06
C GLN A 29 7.69 -31.65 3.48
N GLU A 30 8.68 -30.79 3.71
CA GLU A 30 8.72 -29.43 3.14
C GLU A 30 8.73 -29.46 1.62
N VAL A 31 9.54 -30.33 1.00
CA VAL A 31 9.55 -30.54 -0.46
C VAL A 31 8.20 -31.05 -0.96
N GLY A 32 7.54 -31.96 -0.23
CA GLY A 32 6.20 -32.43 -0.56
C GLY A 32 5.18 -31.27 -0.61
N ASN A 33 5.20 -30.38 0.38
CA ASN A 33 4.33 -29.21 0.42
C ASN A 33 4.65 -28.24 -0.73
N LEU A 34 5.92 -27.92 -0.96
CA LEU A 34 6.36 -27.05 -2.06
C LEU A 34 5.96 -27.60 -3.43
N ARG A 35 6.02 -28.92 -3.64
CA ARG A 35 5.56 -29.56 -4.88
C ARG A 35 4.04 -29.44 -5.07
N SER A 36 3.27 -29.50 -3.99
CA SER A 36 1.83 -29.25 -4.04
C SER A 36 1.52 -27.79 -4.44
N GLU A 37 2.23 -26.82 -3.85
CA GLU A 37 2.11 -25.40 -4.20
C GLU A 37 2.52 -25.13 -5.65
N LEU A 38 3.57 -25.80 -6.13
CA LEU A 38 4.04 -25.70 -7.51
C LEU A 38 2.98 -26.24 -8.48
N ALA A 39 2.43 -27.43 -8.23
CA ALA A 39 1.39 -28.01 -9.07
C ALA A 39 0.13 -27.13 -9.14
N GLN A 40 -0.25 -26.51 -8.03
CA GLN A 40 -1.37 -25.57 -7.99
C GLN A 40 -1.06 -24.29 -8.79
N THR A 41 0.15 -23.73 -8.65
CA THR A 41 0.59 -22.56 -9.42
C THR A 41 0.63 -22.85 -10.92
N GLU A 42 1.09 -24.04 -11.33
CA GLU A 42 1.11 -24.47 -12.73
C GLU A 42 -0.29 -24.60 -13.33
N LYS A 43 -1.24 -25.13 -12.55
CA LYS A 43 -2.65 -25.18 -12.94
C LYS A 43 -3.19 -23.78 -13.20
N GLU A 44 -2.89 -22.82 -12.33
CA GLU A 44 -3.35 -21.43 -12.49
C GLU A 44 -2.71 -20.72 -13.69
N ILE A 45 -1.44 -21.01 -14.00
CA ILE A 45 -0.78 -20.54 -15.21
C ILE A 45 -1.49 -21.09 -16.45
N ALA A 46 -1.83 -22.38 -16.47
CA ALA A 46 -2.53 -23.00 -17.59
C ALA A 46 -3.93 -22.37 -17.79
N GLU A 47 -4.69 -22.16 -16.72
CA GLU A 47 -5.98 -21.49 -16.75
C GLU A 47 -5.87 -20.04 -17.25
N ALA A 48 -4.90 -19.28 -16.75
CA ALA A 48 -4.66 -17.90 -17.17
C ALA A 48 -4.22 -17.83 -18.64
N THR A 49 -3.39 -18.77 -19.11
CA THR A 49 -2.95 -18.85 -20.51
C THR A 49 -4.14 -19.11 -21.44
N ALA A 50 -4.99 -20.09 -21.09
CA ALA A 50 -6.20 -20.39 -21.84
C ALA A 50 -7.17 -19.20 -21.88
N LEU A 51 -7.24 -18.40 -20.80
CA LEU A 51 -8.02 -17.18 -20.77
C LEU A 51 -7.40 -16.10 -21.68
N GLN A 52 -6.08 -15.92 -21.65
CA GLN A 52 -5.38 -14.94 -22.48
C GLN A 52 -5.64 -15.16 -23.98
N GLU A 53 -5.64 -16.42 -24.43
CA GLU A 53 -5.89 -16.80 -25.83
C GLU A 53 -7.31 -16.44 -26.32
N GLN A 54 -8.28 -16.34 -25.40
CA GLN A 54 -9.66 -15.97 -25.73
C GLN A 54 -9.82 -14.47 -26.01
N TYR A 55 -8.85 -13.64 -25.62
CA TYR A 55 -8.91 -12.18 -25.78
C TYR A 55 -7.78 -11.66 -26.67
N SER A 56 -8.13 -11.03 -27.78
CA SER A 56 -7.16 -10.41 -28.70
C SER A 56 -6.54 -9.11 -28.15
N GLY A 57 -7.20 -8.46 -27.19
CA GLY A 57 -6.78 -7.20 -26.56
C GLY A 57 -7.65 -6.79 -25.37
N GLY A 58 -7.39 -5.62 -24.79
CA GLY A 58 -8.23 -5.00 -23.76
C GLY A 58 -7.82 -5.33 -22.32
N LEU A 59 -8.59 -4.78 -21.36
CA LEU A 59 -8.27 -4.82 -19.93
C LEU A 59 -8.08 -6.25 -19.39
N ILE A 60 -8.96 -7.18 -19.77
CA ILE A 60 -8.88 -8.58 -19.33
C ILE A 60 -7.54 -9.19 -19.77
N LYS A 61 -7.15 -9.00 -21.03
CA LYS A 61 -5.85 -9.49 -21.54
C LYS A 61 -4.67 -8.89 -20.78
N ASN A 62 -4.68 -7.58 -20.53
CA ASN A 62 -3.59 -6.91 -19.80
C ASN A 62 -3.48 -7.41 -18.36
N LEU A 63 -4.61 -7.60 -17.67
CA LEU A 63 -4.64 -8.19 -16.33
C LEU A 63 -4.17 -9.65 -16.35
N THR A 64 -4.55 -10.43 -17.36
CA THR A 64 -4.08 -11.81 -17.50
C THR A 64 -2.57 -11.89 -17.77
N VAL A 65 -2.00 -10.95 -18.54
CA VAL A 65 -0.54 -10.85 -18.75
C VAL A 65 0.16 -10.58 -17.42
N ALA A 66 -0.29 -9.57 -16.66
CA ALA A 66 0.27 -9.27 -15.35
C ALA A 66 0.13 -10.46 -14.37
N ARG A 67 -0.97 -11.22 -14.46
CA ARG A 67 -1.19 -12.44 -13.66
C ARG A 67 -0.17 -13.51 -13.99
N LEU A 68 0.08 -13.74 -15.27
CA LEU A 68 1.05 -14.73 -15.74
C LEU A 68 2.48 -14.38 -15.30
N GLU A 69 2.85 -13.09 -15.25
CA GLU A 69 4.17 -12.66 -14.74
C GLU A 69 4.34 -12.97 -13.24
N VAL A 70 3.33 -12.68 -12.42
CA VAL A 70 3.34 -12.99 -10.99
C VAL A 70 3.39 -14.50 -10.76
N LEU A 71 2.52 -15.26 -11.44
CA LEU A 71 2.50 -16.72 -11.30
C LEU A 71 3.79 -17.38 -11.82
N GLY A 72 4.38 -16.87 -12.90
CA GLY A 72 5.68 -17.31 -13.40
C GLY A 72 6.79 -17.07 -12.39
N THR A 73 6.77 -15.92 -11.71
CA THR A 73 7.69 -15.61 -10.61
C THR A 73 7.51 -16.56 -9.44
N ASN A 74 6.26 -16.82 -9.02
CA ASN A 74 5.94 -17.78 -7.95
C ASN A 74 6.46 -19.18 -8.28
N LYS A 75 6.23 -19.65 -9.52
CA LYS A 75 6.75 -20.92 -10.01
C LYS A 75 8.28 -20.98 -9.89
N ALA A 76 9.00 -19.97 -10.38
CA ALA A 76 10.46 -19.93 -10.33
C ALA A 76 11.00 -19.95 -8.89
N LEU A 77 10.35 -19.23 -7.97
CA LEU A 77 10.75 -19.22 -6.55
C LEU A 77 10.51 -20.59 -5.87
N LEU A 78 9.40 -21.25 -6.19
CA LEU A 78 9.08 -22.60 -5.69
C LEU A 78 10.09 -23.63 -6.22
N GLU A 79 10.39 -23.62 -7.52
CA GLU A 79 11.40 -24.49 -8.14
C GLU A 79 12.78 -24.25 -7.55
N GLN A 80 13.18 -22.99 -7.38
CA GLN A 80 14.45 -22.62 -6.75
C GLN A 80 14.54 -23.19 -5.33
N ARG A 81 13.47 -23.09 -4.54
CA ARG A 81 13.44 -23.60 -3.16
C ARG A 81 13.51 -25.12 -3.11
N ILE A 82 12.75 -25.82 -3.96
CA ILE A 82 12.79 -27.28 -4.07
C ILE A 82 14.20 -27.74 -4.44
N ASN A 83 14.79 -27.17 -5.48
CA ASN A 83 16.13 -27.50 -5.95
C ASN A 83 17.20 -27.23 -4.87
N ALA A 84 17.08 -26.14 -4.12
CA ALA A 84 18.00 -25.82 -3.04
C ALA A 84 17.97 -26.85 -1.89
N ILE A 85 16.78 -27.34 -1.53
CA ILE A 85 16.61 -28.39 -0.53
C ILE A 85 17.15 -29.72 -1.06
N GLU A 86 16.76 -30.12 -2.28
CA GLU A 86 17.13 -31.39 -2.92
C GLU A 86 18.63 -31.51 -3.22
N ALA A 87 19.30 -30.41 -3.55
CA ALA A 87 20.74 -30.38 -3.79
C ALA A 87 21.59 -30.60 -2.53
N GLY A 88 20.97 -30.62 -1.34
CA GLY A 88 21.67 -30.79 -0.06
C GLY A 88 22.67 -29.67 0.23
N ALA A 89 22.55 -28.52 -0.45
CA ALA A 89 23.40 -27.37 -0.24
C ALA A 89 23.25 -26.91 1.22
N LYS A 90 24.38 -26.64 1.89
CA LYS A 90 24.33 -25.88 3.14
C LYS A 90 23.67 -24.55 2.77
N ILE A 91 22.43 -24.36 3.20
CA ILE A 91 21.83 -23.04 3.28
C ILE A 91 22.60 -22.33 4.40
N GLU A 92 23.80 -21.85 4.10
CA GLU A 92 24.40 -20.78 4.89
C GLU A 92 23.43 -19.63 4.77
N VAL A 93 22.74 -19.35 5.88
CA VAL A 93 21.85 -18.21 6.09
C VAL A 93 22.72 -16.95 6.03
N SER A 94 23.14 -16.58 4.83
CA SER A 94 24.00 -15.42 4.60
C SER A 94 23.83 -14.87 3.19
N ILE A 95 22.61 -14.86 2.66
CA ILE A 95 22.22 -13.90 1.62
C ILE A 95 20.72 -13.60 1.81
N SER A 96 20.42 -12.48 2.47
CA SER A 96 19.09 -11.81 2.50
C SER A 96 17.86 -12.73 2.60
N SER A 97 17.84 -13.69 3.54
CA SER A 97 16.69 -14.55 3.75
C SER A 97 15.63 -13.81 4.57
N VAL A 98 14.48 -13.52 3.96
CA VAL A 98 13.25 -13.21 4.70
C VAL A 98 12.96 -14.42 5.59
N LYS A 99 12.92 -14.22 6.91
CA LYS A 99 12.62 -15.31 7.84
C LYS A 99 11.15 -15.71 7.69
N PRO A 100 10.80 -17.00 7.66
CA PRO A 100 9.40 -17.43 7.71
C PRO A 100 8.64 -16.76 8.86
N ASN A 101 7.44 -16.28 8.57
CA ASN A 101 6.52 -15.64 9.48
C ASN A 101 5.18 -16.42 9.50
N PRO A 102 5.03 -17.40 10.42
CA PRO A 102 3.84 -18.25 10.50
C PRO A 102 2.54 -17.49 10.79
N GLU A 103 2.61 -16.39 11.54
CA GLU A 103 1.43 -15.56 11.85
C GLU A 103 0.95 -14.84 10.60
N ALA A 104 1.86 -14.21 9.85
CA ALA A 104 1.53 -13.58 8.58
C ALA A 104 1.06 -14.62 7.54
N ALA A 105 1.68 -15.80 7.48
CA ALA A 105 1.25 -16.89 6.60
C ALA A 105 -0.18 -17.35 6.91
N THR A 106 -0.54 -17.45 8.18
CA THR A 106 -1.91 -17.84 8.60
C THR A 106 -2.94 -16.78 8.21
N ALA A 107 -2.63 -15.50 8.43
CA ALA A 107 -3.50 -14.39 8.03
C ALA A 107 -3.68 -14.32 6.51
N LEU A 108 -2.58 -14.40 5.76
CA LEU A 108 -2.59 -14.40 4.29
C LEU A 108 -3.33 -15.61 3.73
N LYS A 109 -3.21 -16.79 4.36
CA LYS A 109 -3.96 -17.98 3.95
C LYS A 109 -5.47 -17.79 4.14
N ALA A 110 -5.89 -17.22 5.26
CA ALA A 110 -7.30 -16.89 5.49
C ALA A 110 -7.82 -15.86 4.47
N GLU A 111 -7.01 -14.87 4.11
CA GLU A 111 -7.34 -13.90 3.06
C GLU A 111 -7.48 -14.56 1.68
N ILE A 112 -6.56 -15.47 1.32
CA ILE A 112 -6.63 -16.25 0.07
C ILE A 112 -7.89 -17.13 0.06
N ASP A 113 -8.18 -17.86 1.13
CA ASP A 113 -9.34 -18.76 1.19
C ASP A 113 -10.67 -17.98 1.07
N ASN A 114 -10.73 -16.81 1.71
CA ASN A 114 -11.88 -15.92 1.58
C ASN A 114 -12.01 -15.37 0.15
N LEU A 115 -10.90 -14.98 -0.48
CA LEU A 115 -10.89 -14.50 -1.86
C LEU A 115 -11.27 -15.61 -2.86
N ASP A 116 -10.86 -16.85 -2.60
CA ASP A 116 -11.18 -18.01 -3.42
C ASP A 116 -12.69 -18.29 -3.44
N ASN A 117 -13.33 -18.21 -2.28
CA ASN A 117 -14.79 -18.29 -2.17
C ASN A 117 -15.47 -17.16 -2.97
N GLN A 118 -14.96 -15.94 -2.88
CA GLN A 118 -15.51 -14.80 -3.62
C GLN A 118 -15.33 -14.94 -5.13
N ILE A 119 -14.18 -15.43 -5.60
CA ILE A 119 -13.93 -15.71 -7.01
C ILE A 119 -14.88 -16.80 -7.50
N ALA A 120 -15.10 -17.85 -6.71
CA ALA A 120 -16.03 -18.92 -7.06
C ALA A 120 -17.48 -18.41 -7.19
N ASP A 121 -17.93 -17.59 -6.25
CA ASP A 121 -19.25 -16.96 -6.30
C ASP A 121 -19.38 -16.00 -7.49
N ALA A 122 -18.35 -15.17 -7.73
CA ALA A 122 -18.33 -14.25 -8.86
C ALA A 122 -18.36 -14.99 -10.20
N LYS A 123 -17.64 -16.10 -10.34
CA LYS A 123 -17.68 -16.97 -11.53
C LYS A 123 -19.07 -17.59 -11.72
N LYS A 124 -19.69 -18.09 -10.64
CA LYS A 124 -21.04 -18.64 -10.68
C LYS A 124 -22.06 -17.60 -11.12
N GLU A 125 -21.96 -16.39 -10.57
CA GLU A 125 -22.83 -15.27 -10.94
C GLU A 125 -22.60 -14.84 -12.39
N ALA A 126 -21.34 -14.68 -12.82
CA ALA A 126 -21.01 -14.31 -14.20
C ALA A 126 -21.52 -15.33 -15.22
N SER A 127 -21.55 -16.62 -14.87
CA SER A 127 -22.05 -17.69 -15.75
C SER A 127 -23.55 -17.61 -16.04
N GLN A 128 -24.30 -16.83 -15.26
CA GLN A 128 -25.73 -16.57 -15.47
C GLN A 128 -25.99 -15.57 -16.60
N TYR A 129 -24.95 -14.86 -17.04
CA TYR A 129 -25.03 -13.85 -18.10
C TYR A 129 -24.32 -14.37 -19.34
N SER A 130 -24.86 -14.06 -20.52
CA SER A 130 -24.25 -14.43 -21.81
C SER A 130 -24.19 -13.22 -22.74
N GLY A 131 -22.97 -12.88 -23.17
CA GLY A 131 -22.68 -11.70 -23.97
C GLY A 131 -22.87 -10.37 -23.25
N GLY A 132 -22.39 -9.30 -23.87
CA GLY A 132 -22.68 -7.92 -23.49
C GLY A 132 -21.79 -7.32 -22.38
N LEU A 133 -22.01 -6.03 -22.12
CA LEU A 133 -21.18 -5.22 -21.22
C LEU A 133 -21.19 -5.72 -19.78
N LEU A 134 -22.34 -6.18 -19.27
CA LEU A 134 -22.45 -6.67 -17.90
C LEU A 134 -21.60 -7.94 -17.68
N GLN A 135 -21.63 -8.87 -18.64
CA GLN A 135 -20.78 -10.07 -18.58
C GLN A 135 -19.30 -9.67 -18.66
N ALA A 136 -18.95 -8.73 -19.55
CA ALA A 136 -17.58 -8.22 -19.67
C ALA A 136 -17.07 -7.56 -18.38
N LEU A 137 -17.90 -6.76 -17.70
CA LEU A 137 -17.55 -6.14 -16.43
C LEU A 137 -17.36 -7.18 -15.31
N LYS A 138 -18.22 -8.21 -15.26
CA LYS A 138 -18.07 -9.31 -14.28
C LYS A 138 -16.80 -10.12 -14.53
N LEU A 139 -16.51 -10.44 -15.79
CA LEU A 139 -15.27 -11.14 -16.17
C LEU A 139 -14.03 -10.31 -15.87
N SER A 140 -14.08 -8.98 -16.09
CA SER A 140 -13.01 -8.08 -15.69
C SER A 140 -12.81 -8.06 -14.17
N ALA A 141 -13.87 -8.03 -13.39
CA ALA A 141 -13.78 -8.07 -11.94
C ALA A 141 -13.19 -9.40 -11.44
N ILE A 142 -13.58 -10.53 -12.04
CA ILE A 142 -13.00 -11.85 -11.75
C ILE A 142 -11.50 -11.85 -12.08
N ALA A 143 -11.10 -11.31 -13.23
CA ALA A 143 -9.69 -11.21 -13.61
C ALA A 143 -8.88 -10.36 -12.61
N THR A 144 -9.43 -9.26 -12.10
CA THR A 144 -8.80 -8.46 -11.03
C THR A 144 -8.68 -9.23 -9.72
N GLN A 145 -9.73 -9.96 -9.30
CA GLN A 145 -9.67 -10.78 -8.09
C GLN A 145 -8.62 -11.88 -8.21
N GLU A 146 -8.51 -12.53 -9.38
CA GLU A 146 -7.50 -13.53 -9.66
C GLU A 146 -6.08 -12.96 -9.69
N GLN A 147 -5.91 -11.71 -10.14
CA GLN A 147 -4.65 -10.98 -10.01
C GLN A 147 -4.26 -10.76 -8.54
N THR A 148 -5.19 -10.24 -7.74
CA THR A 148 -4.99 -10.01 -6.30
C THR A 148 -4.64 -11.31 -5.60
N ARG A 149 -5.31 -12.42 -5.94
CA ARG A 149 -5.02 -13.74 -5.42
C ARG A 149 -3.58 -14.16 -5.70
N ALA A 150 -3.10 -14.00 -6.93
CA ALA A 150 -1.72 -14.35 -7.29
C ALA A 150 -0.68 -13.54 -6.48
N MET A 151 -0.96 -12.26 -6.21
CA MET A 151 -0.11 -11.41 -5.36
C MET A 151 -0.14 -11.83 -3.89
N LEU A 152 -1.33 -12.16 -3.35
CA LEU A 152 -1.46 -12.67 -1.98
C LEU A 152 -0.74 -14.01 -1.83
N GLN A 153 -0.84 -14.88 -2.84
CA GLN A 153 -0.13 -16.16 -2.87
C GLN A 153 1.38 -15.96 -2.84
N GLN A 154 1.92 -15.00 -3.60
CA GLN A 154 3.36 -14.68 -3.54
C GLN A 154 3.80 -14.29 -2.12
N ARG A 155 3.03 -13.43 -1.45
CA ARG A 155 3.28 -13.01 -0.06
C ARG A 155 3.14 -14.17 0.91
N TYR A 156 2.16 -15.04 0.70
CA TYR A 156 1.95 -16.25 1.50
C TYR A 156 3.15 -17.21 1.38
N LEU A 157 3.65 -17.44 0.17
CA LEU A 157 4.81 -18.30 -0.08
C LEU A 157 6.09 -17.70 0.53
N SER A 158 6.28 -16.38 0.42
CA SER A 158 7.34 -15.65 1.12
C SER A 158 7.25 -15.85 2.64
N ALA A 159 6.08 -15.62 3.24
CA ALA A 159 5.87 -15.77 4.68
C ALA A 159 6.01 -17.23 5.16
N THR A 160 5.62 -18.21 4.35
CA THR A 160 5.64 -19.64 4.73
C THR A 160 7.04 -20.24 4.59
N TYR A 161 7.73 -19.94 3.50
CA TYR A 161 8.99 -20.62 3.12
C TYR A 161 10.22 -19.69 3.11
N GLY A 162 10.05 -18.41 3.43
CA GLY A 162 11.12 -17.42 3.43
C GLY A 162 11.63 -17.08 2.02
N LEU A 163 10.75 -17.13 1.02
CA LEU A 163 11.08 -16.76 -0.37
C LEU A 163 11.23 -15.24 -0.49
N ALA A 164 12.14 -14.78 -1.34
CA ALA A 164 12.33 -13.34 -1.56
C ALA A 164 11.08 -12.74 -2.23
N GLU A 165 10.58 -11.63 -1.69
CA GLU A 165 9.53 -10.85 -2.35
C GLU A 165 10.11 -10.15 -3.59
N VAL A 166 9.55 -10.46 -4.76
CA VAL A 166 9.84 -9.71 -5.98
C VAL A 166 8.88 -8.54 -6.04
N LYS A 167 9.40 -7.33 -5.85
CA LYS A 167 8.64 -6.10 -6.14
C LYS A 167 8.42 -6.06 -7.65
N VAL A 168 7.20 -6.33 -8.10
CA VAL A 168 6.83 -6.11 -9.50
C VAL A 168 6.89 -4.59 -9.77
N PRO A 169 7.63 -4.12 -10.77
CA PRO A 169 7.63 -2.71 -11.15
C PRO A 169 6.24 -2.35 -11.67
N SER A 170 5.55 -1.43 -10.98
CA SER A 170 4.46 -0.69 -11.61
C SER A 170 5.08 0.36 -12.54
N GLU A 171 5.62 -0.04 -13.69
CA GLU A 171 6.22 0.90 -14.64
C GLU A 171 5.95 0.48 -16.10
N GLN A 172 4.84 1.00 -16.62
CA GLN A 172 4.80 1.72 -17.89
C GLN A 172 4.18 3.08 -17.51
N ALA A 173 4.94 4.08 -17.05
CA ALA A 173 5.91 4.89 -17.79
C ALA A 173 5.35 5.37 -19.14
N SER A 174 4.64 6.51 -19.11
CA SER A 174 4.72 7.46 -20.21
C SER A 174 6.13 8.04 -20.22
N GLU A 175 7.08 7.34 -20.83
CA GLU A 175 8.31 7.95 -21.30
C GLU A 175 7.95 8.85 -22.50
N VAL A 176 7.81 10.15 -22.23
CA VAL A 176 8.18 11.14 -23.24
C VAL A 176 9.69 11.25 -23.14
N THR A 177 10.33 10.67 -24.14
CA THR A 177 11.74 10.76 -24.49
C THR A 177 12.29 12.15 -24.18
N THR A 178 13.10 12.27 -23.14
CA THR A 178 13.92 13.47 -22.94
C THR A 178 15.18 13.28 -23.78
N GLU A 179 15.10 13.66 -25.05
CA GLU A 179 16.30 14.00 -25.79
C GLU A 179 17.04 15.11 -25.03
N LYS A 180 18.34 14.90 -24.83
CA LYS A 180 19.27 15.93 -24.38
C LYS A 180 19.17 17.12 -25.34
N GLN A 181 18.47 18.18 -24.93
CA GLN A 181 18.79 19.53 -25.35
C GLN A 181 19.31 20.30 -24.13
N THR A 182 20.62 20.45 -24.12
CA THR A 182 21.32 21.53 -23.46
C THR A 182 20.78 22.85 -23.98
N ASP A 183 19.88 23.48 -23.22
CA ASP A 183 19.74 24.92 -23.27
C ASP A 183 19.82 25.48 -21.85
N LYS A 184 20.77 26.39 -21.71
CA LYS A 184 21.08 27.12 -20.48
C LYS A 184 19.82 27.85 -20.02
N VAL A 185 19.21 27.39 -18.93
CA VAL A 185 18.38 28.25 -18.09
C VAL A 185 19.15 28.52 -16.81
N VAL A 186 19.51 29.79 -16.71
CA VAL A 186 20.18 30.46 -15.60
C VAL A 186 19.51 30.07 -14.27
N PRO A 187 20.29 29.75 -13.21
CA PRO A 187 19.73 29.47 -11.90
C PRO A 187 19.06 30.75 -11.38
N ASN A 188 17.74 30.72 -11.16
CA ASN A 188 17.11 31.72 -10.30
C ASN A 188 17.11 31.18 -8.86
N PRO A 189 17.37 32.05 -7.88
CA PRO A 189 18.09 31.71 -6.68
C PRO A 189 17.21 30.99 -5.66
N THR A 190 17.88 30.12 -4.93
CA THR A 190 17.56 29.60 -3.60
C THR A 190 16.74 30.61 -2.77
N SER A 191 15.47 30.33 -2.50
CA SER A 191 14.84 30.83 -1.27
C SER A 191 15.27 29.89 -0.15
N THR A 192 16.42 30.19 0.45
CA THR A 192 16.85 29.52 1.68
C THR A 192 15.80 29.81 2.76
N PRO A 193 15.20 28.79 3.42
CA PRO A 193 14.30 28.99 4.54
C PRO A 193 14.91 29.94 5.57
N LEU A 194 14.23 31.04 5.87
CA LEU A 194 14.72 32.08 6.78
C LEU A 194 14.51 31.70 8.26
N LEU A 195 13.63 30.73 8.52
CA LEU A 195 13.30 30.23 9.85
C LEU A 195 13.41 28.71 9.90
N PRO A 196 13.94 28.13 11.01
CA PRO A 196 14.04 26.68 11.17
C PRO A 196 12.67 26.04 11.39
N ALA A 197 12.55 24.75 11.03
CA ALA A 197 11.34 23.97 11.30
C ALA A 197 11.09 23.82 12.82
N GLY A 198 9.83 23.93 13.24
CA GLY A 198 9.40 23.68 14.62
C GLY A 198 9.14 22.20 14.92
N GLU A 199 8.66 21.92 16.13
CA GLU A 199 8.40 20.55 16.61
C GLU A 199 6.94 20.09 16.42
N GLY A 200 6.07 20.99 15.94
CA GLY A 200 4.69 20.68 15.61
C GLY A 200 4.51 19.91 14.29
N PRO A 201 3.26 19.52 13.95
CA PRO A 201 2.96 18.77 12.73
C PRO A 201 3.53 19.45 11.48
N PHE A 202 4.20 18.68 10.63
CA PHE A 202 4.90 19.15 9.42
C PHE A 202 5.91 20.28 9.68
N GLY A 203 6.41 20.42 10.91
CA GLY A 203 7.34 21.46 11.31
C GLY A 203 6.68 22.80 11.61
N LEU A 204 5.35 22.86 11.74
CA LEU A 204 4.60 24.07 12.04
C LEU A 204 4.03 24.06 13.46
N GLU A 205 4.09 25.20 14.13
CA GLU A 205 3.55 25.40 15.48
C GLU A 205 2.26 26.21 15.46
N VAL A 206 1.44 26.02 16.50
CA VAL A 206 0.23 26.82 16.71
C VAL A 206 0.55 28.32 16.72
N GLY A 207 -0.31 29.10 16.08
CA GLY A 207 -0.26 30.57 16.14
C GLY A 207 0.81 31.21 15.26
N LEU A 208 1.52 30.46 14.42
CA LEU A 208 2.38 31.04 13.40
C LEU A 208 1.58 31.96 12.47
N SER A 209 2.12 33.13 12.17
CA SER A 209 1.53 34.05 11.20
C SER A 209 1.73 33.52 9.77
N LYS A 210 0.95 34.04 8.82
CA LYS A 210 1.13 33.74 7.39
C LYS A 210 2.57 33.98 6.95
N LYS A 211 3.11 35.15 7.31
CA LYS A 211 4.48 35.55 6.98
C LYS A 211 5.53 34.62 7.55
N ASN A 212 5.40 34.22 8.83
CA ASN A 212 6.36 33.29 9.42
C ASN A 212 6.38 31.96 8.67
N ILE A 213 5.21 31.46 8.24
CA ILE A 213 5.13 30.21 7.48
C ILE A 213 5.76 30.40 6.09
N GLU A 214 5.45 31.49 5.38
CA GLU A 214 6.08 31.85 4.10
C GLU A 214 7.60 31.92 4.21
N ASP A 215 8.12 32.53 5.29
CA ASP A 215 9.55 32.62 5.59
C ASP A 215 10.19 31.24 5.91
N MET A 216 9.41 30.29 6.46
CA MET A 216 9.86 28.92 6.73
C MET A 216 9.88 28.02 5.48
N ILE A 217 8.99 28.26 4.51
CA ILE A 217 8.90 27.44 3.28
C ILE A 217 9.60 28.09 2.08
N GLY A 218 9.86 29.40 2.14
CA GLY A 218 10.47 30.14 1.04
C GLY A 218 9.54 30.35 -0.17
N GLU A 219 8.22 30.21 0.02
CA GLU A 219 7.16 30.41 -0.98
C GLU A 219 5.99 31.20 -0.39
N GLU A 220 5.32 32.01 -1.22
CA GLU A 220 4.11 32.73 -0.81
C GLU A 220 2.90 31.80 -0.75
N LEU A 221 2.13 31.92 0.33
CA LEU A 221 0.92 31.14 0.53
C LEU A 221 -0.25 31.74 -0.26
N LYS A 222 -0.94 30.89 -1.02
CA LYS A 222 -2.08 31.29 -1.86
C LYS A 222 -3.40 31.08 -1.11
N LEU A 223 -4.21 32.13 -1.01
CA LEU A 223 -5.55 32.03 -0.44
C LEU A 223 -6.44 31.15 -1.31
N MET A 224 -7.13 30.19 -0.70
CA MET A 224 -8.09 29.33 -1.39
C MET A 224 -9.37 30.13 -1.70
N ALA A 225 -9.78 30.13 -2.97
CA ALA A 225 -10.98 30.84 -3.41
C ALA A 225 -12.22 30.41 -2.58
N ASN A 226 -13.11 31.37 -2.30
CA ASN A 226 -14.35 31.18 -1.55
C ASN A 226 -14.16 30.63 -0.11
N ASN A 227 -12.96 30.71 0.44
CA ASN A 227 -12.68 30.32 1.81
C ASN A 227 -12.12 31.50 2.61
N VAL A 228 -12.42 31.51 3.90
CA VAL A 228 -11.95 32.52 4.84
C VAL A 228 -10.68 32.00 5.47
N ASN A 229 -9.59 32.77 5.37
CA ASN A 229 -8.32 32.51 6.06
C ASN A 229 -7.68 31.14 5.76
N LEU A 230 -8.12 30.43 4.72
CA LEU A 230 -7.59 29.13 4.31
C LEU A 230 -6.59 29.31 3.17
N TYR A 231 -5.33 29.03 3.43
CA TYR A 231 -4.25 29.15 2.48
C TYR A 231 -3.78 27.78 2.01
N THR A 232 -3.14 27.72 0.85
CA THR A 232 -2.62 26.50 0.23
C THR A 232 -1.10 26.55 0.09
N ALA A 233 -0.47 25.39 0.29
CA ALA A 233 0.95 25.16 0.11
C ALA A 233 1.18 23.77 -0.52
N ASN A 234 2.27 23.62 -1.27
CA ASN A 234 2.65 22.34 -1.87
C ASN A 234 3.73 21.63 -1.05
N SER A 235 4.40 22.35 -0.16
CA SER A 235 5.42 21.81 0.72
C SER A 235 5.36 22.47 2.09
N LEU A 236 5.84 21.77 3.11
CA LEU A 236 5.94 22.27 4.48
C LEU A 236 7.34 21.96 5.02
N PRO A 237 7.78 22.62 6.11
CA PRO A 237 9.17 22.51 6.60
C PRO A 237 9.62 21.07 6.89
N LYS A 238 8.72 20.21 7.40
CA LYS A 238 8.93 18.76 7.52
C LYS A 238 7.98 18.03 6.56
N ASN A 239 8.48 17.68 5.38
CA ASN A 239 7.71 16.98 4.35
C ASN A 239 7.41 15.52 4.73
N ASN A 240 6.27 15.02 4.24
CA ASN A 240 5.92 13.61 4.28
C ASN A 240 5.49 13.17 2.87
N SER A 241 6.13 12.14 2.32
CA SER A 241 5.95 11.68 0.94
C SER A 241 4.54 11.18 0.60
N SER A 242 3.69 11.01 1.62
CA SER A 242 2.30 10.55 1.49
C SER A 242 1.33 11.66 1.09
N PHE A 243 1.71 12.92 1.29
CA PHE A 243 0.86 14.08 1.05
C PHE A 243 1.44 14.95 -0.05
N GLU A 244 0.56 15.55 -0.85
CA GLU A 244 0.92 16.35 -2.03
C GLU A 244 0.49 17.81 -1.94
N ALA A 245 -0.50 18.12 -1.09
CA ALA A 245 -0.98 19.46 -0.89
C ALA A 245 -1.42 19.70 0.55
N TYR A 246 -1.33 20.96 0.99
CA TYR A 246 -1.65 21.37 2.35
C TYR A 246 -2.60 22.56 2.35
N GLY A 247 -3.60 22.50 3.21
CA GLY A 247 -4.47 23.62 3.57
C GLY A 247 -4.11 24.13 4.97
N LEU A 248 -3.85 25.43 5.10
CA LEU A 248 -3.46 26.08 6.35
C LEU A 248 -4.52 27.11 6.74
N LEU A 249 -5.22 26.90 7.84
CA LEU A 249 -6.17 27.88 8.37
C LEU A 249 -5.41 28.85 9.29
N ILE A 250 -5.27 30.10 8.86
CA ILE A 250 -4.43 31.10 9.54
C ILE A 250 -5.27 32.34 9.87
N SER A 251 -5.63 32.48 11.13
CA SER A 251 -6.34 33.67 11.61
C SER A 251 -5.42 34.90 11.59
N PRO A 252 -5.94 36.08 11.21
CA PRO A 252 -5.20 37.34 11.37
C PRO A 252 -4.97 37.73 12.84
N THR A 253 -5.75 37.17 13.78
CA THR A 253 -5.69 37.52 15.20
C THR A 253 -4.86 36.53 16.01
N VAL A 254 -5.00 35.22 15.75
CA VAL A 254 -4.37 34.16 16.55
C VAL A 254 -3.44 33.25 15.75
N GLY A 255 -3.19 33.54 14.47
CA GLY A 255 -2.29 32.77 13.60
C GLY A 255 -2.81 31.39 13.24
N LEU A 256 -1.90 30.45 12.96
CA LEU A 256 -2.21 29.09 12.51
C LEU A 256 -3.08 28.33 13.52
N CYS A 257 -4.24 27.86 13.06
CA CYS A 257 -5.24 27.14 13.84
C CYS A 257 -5.44 25.68 13.41
N GLN A 258 -5.23 25.38 12.14
CA GLN A 258 -5.46 24.05 11.59
C GLN A 258 -4.54 23.79 10.40
N ILE A 259 -4.10 22.54 10.27
CA ILE A 259 -3.40 22.02 9.11
C ILE A 259 -4.23 20.89 8.52
N ARG A 260 -4.46 20.93 7.22
CA ARG A 260 -5.08 19.89 6.41
C ARG A 260 -4.03 19.38 5.45
N ALA A 261 -3.77 18.08 5.44
CA ALA A 261 -2.86 17.44 4.50
C ALA A 261 -3.66 16.50 3.59
N LEU A 262 -3.57 16.76 2.29
CA LEU A 262 -4.22 15.99 1.25
C LEU A 262 -3.25 14.91 0.76
N GLY A 263 -3.63 13.66 0.96
CA GLY A 263 -2.88 12.51 0.49
C GLY A 263 -2.83 12.45 -1.02
N LYS A 264 -1.80 11.82 -1.56
CA LYS A 264 -1.74 11.47 -2.99
C LYS A 264 -2.90 10.54 -3.37
N ASP A 265 -3.30 10.60 -4.63
CA ASP A 265 -4.20 9.62 -5.20
C ASP A 265 -3.62 8.21 -5.08
N ILE A 266 -4.47 7.28 -4.67
CA ILE A 266 -4.18 5.85 -4.49
C ILE A 266 -5.16 5.11 -5.40
N ASP A 267 -4.62 4.44 -6.41
CA ASP A 267 -5.39 3.49 -7.21
C ASP A 267 -5.77 2.28 -6.34
N THR A 268 -7.03 1.87 -6.43
CA THR A 268 -7.60 0.80 -5.61
C THR A 268 -8.67 0.05 -6.38
N ASP A 269 -9.02 -1.14 -5.91
CA ASP A 269 -10.20 -1.85 -6.38
C ASP A 269 -11.49 -1.31 -5.73
N SER A 270 -12.63 -1.81 -6.19
CA SER A 270 -13.95 -1.41 -5.68
C SER A 270 -14.16 -1.76 -4.19
N TYR A 271 -13.37 -2.68 -3.64
CA TYR A 271 -13.38 -3.07 -2.22
C TYR A 271 -12.56 -2.11 -1.34
N GLY A 272 -11.72 -1.27 -1.94
CA GLY A 272 -10.95 -0.23 -1.26
C GLY A 272 -9.75 -0.74 -0.45
N PHE A 273 -9.18 -1.91 -0.80
CA PHE A 273 -8.12 -2.52 0.02
C PHE A 273 -6.88 -1.63 0.17
N ALA A 274 -6.44 -0.98 -0.90
CA ALA A 274 -5.27 -0.10 -0.85
C ALA A 274 -5.50 1.10 0.08
N ILE A 275 -6.71 1.68 0.01
CA ILE A 275 -7.13 2.78 0.89
C ILE A 275 -7.18 2.33 2.36
N LYS A 276 -7.79 1.17 2.64
CA LYS A 276 -7.85 0.60 3.99
C LYS A 276 -6.46 0.31 4.57
N SER A 277 -5.55 -0.24 3.77
CA SER A 277 -4.17 -0.49 4.19
C SER A 277 -3.47 0.81 4.55
N ARG A 278 -3.53 1.81 3.65
CA ARG A 278 -2.89 3.10 3.88
C ARG A 278 -3.47 3.82 5.10
N PHE A 279 -4.79 3.76 5.27
CA PHE A 279 -5.48 4.29 6.43
C PHE A 279 -4.97 3.62 7.72
N LYS A 280 -4.91 2.29 7.75
CA LYS A 280 -4.44 1.52 8.91
C LYS A 280 -2.99 1.85 9.27
N GLU A 281 -2.10 1.87 8.29
CA GLU A 281 -0.68 2.24 8.49
C GLU A 281 -0.52 3.63 9.09
N LEU A 282 -1.22 4.63 8.54
CA LEU A 282 -1.17 5.99 9.05
C LEU A 282 -1.78 6.09 10.46
N SER A 283 -2.90 5.39 10.68
CA SER A 283 -3.56 5.33 12.00
C SER A 283 -2.66 4.73 13.06
N GLU A 284 -1.95 3.65 12.76
CA GLU A 284 -0.99 3.00 13.67
C GLU A 284 0.20 3.93 13.96
N SER A 285 0.73 4.59 12.92
CA SER A 285 1.80 5.58 13.08
C SER A 285 1.38 6.73 13.98
N LEU A 286 0.17 7.29 13.80
CA LEU A 286 -0.35 8.37 14.63
C LEU A 286 -0.67 7.87 16.05
N SER A 287 -1.16 6.65 16.18
CA SER A 287 -1.46 6.05 17.49
C SER A 287 -0.21 5.83 18.34
N SER A 288 0.95 5.60 17.71
CA SER A 288 2.23 5.56 18.43
C SER A 288 2.63 6.92 19.06
N ILE A 289 2.09 8.02 18.54
CA ILE A 289 2.40 9.39 18.98
C ILE A 289 1.33 9.88 19.98
N TYR A 290 0.05 9.64 19.66
CA TYR A 290 -1.10 10.24 20.34
C TYR A 290 -1.96 9.25 21.13
N GLY A 291 -1.61 7.96 21.14
CA GLY A 291 -2.35 6.92 21.83
C GLY A 291 -3.51 6.34 21.01
N LYS A 292 -4.48 5.71 21.66
CA LYS A 292 -5.57 5.02 20.97
C LYS A 292 -6.56 6.01 20.34
N ALA A 293 -6.85 5.82 19.05
CA ALA A 293 -7.86 6.59 18.34
C ALA A 293 -9.29 6.09 18.63
N ALA A 294 -10.26 7.00 18.52
CA ALA A 294 -11.66 6.64 18.28
C ALA A 294 -11.84 6.42 16.78
N GLN A 295 -12.03 5.16 16.37
CA GLN A 295 -12.19 4.79 14.96
C GLN A 295 -13.66 4.54 14.63
N ASN A 296 -14.08 5.00 13.46
CA ASN A 296 -15.41 4.80 12.90
C ASN A 296 -15.28 4.23 11.48
N ASP A 297 -15.91 3.08 11.22
CA ASP A 297 -16.21 2.59 9.88
C ASP A 297 -17.69 2.27 9.84
N PHE A 298 -18.48 3.12 9.18
CA PHE A 298 -19.91 2.90 9.08
C PHE A 298 -20.46 3.29 7.71
N LEU A 299 -21.52 2.57 7.33
CA LEU A 299 -22.36 2.86 6.18
C LEU A 299 -23.65 3.51 6.68
N LEU A 300 -24.09 4.58 6.02
CA LEU A 300 -25.34 5.26 6.33
C LEU A 300 -26.52 4.31 6.16
N SER A 301 -27.49 4.44 7.06
CA SER A 301 -28.73 3.68 6.98
C SER A 301 -29.46 3.97 5.69
N GLY A 302 -29.93 2.92 5.00
CA GLY A 302 -30.62 3.04 3.71
C GLY A 302 -29.72 3.10 2.49
N SER A 303 -28.39 3.09 2.65
CA SER A 303 -27.46 3.01 1.53
C SER A 303 -27.67 1.72 0.73
N ILE A 304 -27.63 1.84 -0.60
CA ILE A 304 -27.68 0.69 -1.51
C ILE A 304 -26.31 0.03 -1.69
N TRP A 305 -25.22 0.73 -1.35
CA TRP A 305 -23.82 0.29 -1.48
C TRP A 305 -23.39 -0.60 -0.30
N LYS A 306 -24.20 -1.62 -0.03
CA LYS A 306 -24.07 -2.48 1.16
C LYS A 306 -23.13 -3.67 0.95
N ASP A 307 -22.91 -4.05 -0.30
CA ASP A 307 -22.07 -5.20 -0.60
C ASP A 307 -20.59 -4.83 -0.43
N PRO A 308 -19.71 -5.76 0.01
CA PRO A 308 -18.30 -5.45 0.24
C PRO A 308 -17.57 -4.85 -0.97
N ARG A 309 -18.01 -5.25 -2.17
CA ARG A 309 -17.47 -4.76 -3.45
C ARG A 309 -17.85 -3.30 -3.74
N ASP A 310 -18.85 -2.77 -3.07
CA ASP A 310 -19.34 -1.40 -3.24
C ASP A 310 -18.67 -0.44 -2.25
N TRP A 311 -17.68 -0.89 -1.48
CA TRP A 311 -17.07 -0.09 -0.42
C TRP A 311 -16.56 1.26 -0.94
N MET A 312 -15.85 1.28 -2.08
CA MET A 312 -15.40 2.52 -2.72
C MET A 312 -16.56 3.37 -3.24
N MET A 313 -17.64 2.75 -3.73
CA MET A 313 -18.82 3.48 -4.16
C MET A 313 -19.53 4.15 -2.99
N GLY A 314 -19.67 3.46 -1.85
CA GLY A 314 -20.18 4.04 -0.62
C GLY A 314 -19.32 5.23 -0.17
N LEU A 315 -17.99 5.11 -0.24
CA LEU A 315 -17.06 6.19 0.11
C LEU A 315 -17.19 7.39 -0.84
N TYR A 316 -17.22 7.13 -2.16
CA TYR A 316 -17.34 8.14 -3.21
C TYR A 316 -18.68 8.88 -3.18
N LYS A 317 -19.76 8.18 -2.81
CA LYS A 317 -21.10 8.77 -2.64
C LYS A 317 -21.33 9.42 -1.27
N HIS A 318 -20.30 9.48 -0.42
CA HIS A 318 -20.40 10.01 0.94
C HIS A 318 -21.46 9.29 1.80
N GLU A 319 -21.69 8.01 1.49
CA GLU A 319 -22.61 7.13 2.22
C GLU A 319 -21.85 6.18 3.15
N ARG A 320 -20.53 6.04 2.99
CA ARG A 320 -19.65 5.33 3.92
C ARG A 320 -18.55 6.26 4.43
N TYR A 321 -18.21 6.10 5.70
CA TYR A 321 -17.15 6.86 6.36
C TYR A 321 -16.18 5.89 7.01
N LEU A 322 -14.89 6.04 6.69
CA LEU A 322 -13.78 5.43 7.43
C LEU A 322 -12.91 6.54 7.99
N SER A 323 -12.91 6.70 9.31
CA SER A 323 -12.19 7.77 10.00
C SER A 323 -11.62 7.32 11.35
N ALA A 324 -10.59 8.01 11.81
CA ALA A 324 -10.03 7.85 13.14
C ALA A 324 -9.70 9.22 13.72
N GLU A 325 -10.01 9.42 14.99
CA GLU A 325 -9.82 10.69 15.68
C GLU A 325 -9.11 10.49 17.02
N TRP A 326 -8.13 11.34 17.29
CA TRP A 326 -7.50 11.53 18.59
C TRP A 326 -7.96 12.88 19.13
N LYS A 327 -8.53 12.90 20.33
CA LYS A 327 -8.96 14.12 21.01
C LYS A 327 -8.20 14.31 22.30
N GLY A 328 -7.67 15.51 22.50
CA GLY A 328 -7.11 15.92 23.78
C GLY A 328 -8.21 16.29 24.76
N THR A 329 -8.02 15.96 26.03
CA THR A 329 -8.85 16.45 27.13
C THR A 329 -8.01 17.32 28.07
N ALA A 330 -8.66 17.98 29.03
CA ALA A 330 -7.94 18.74 30.06
C ALA A 330 -6.96 17.85 30.86
N ASP A 331 -7.36 16.59 31.12
CA ASP A 331 -6.57 15.63 31.90
C ASP A 331 -5.55 14.86 31.05
N ALA A 332 -5.75 14.79 29.73
CA ALA A 332 -4.88 14.11 28.79
C ALA A 332 -4.72 14.94 27.50
N PRO A 333 -3.93 16.03 27.53
CA PRO A 333 -3.72 16.87 26.37
C PRO A 333 -2.86 16.17 25.31
N LEU A 334 -3.12 16.46 24.03
CA LEU A 334 -2.25 16.00 22.96
C LEU A 334 -0.96 16.84 22.92
N LYS A 335 0.13 16.21 22.45
CA LYS A 335 1.39 16.92 22.16
C LYS A 335 1.16 18.05 21.16
N ASN A 336 2.07 19.03 21.14
CA ASN A 336 2.10 20.13 20.17
C ASN A 336 0.86 21.05 20.21
N LYS A 337 0.21 21.17 21.38
CA LYS A 337 -0.95 22.06 21.62
C LYS A 337 -2.12 21.77 20.66
N LEU A 338 -2.33 20.48 20.38
CA LEU A 338 -3.42 20.00 19.53
C LEU A 338 -4.67 19.73 20.36
N SER A 339 -5.82 20.16 19.84
CA SER A 339 -7.14 19.83 20.38
C SER A 339 -7.64 18.51 19.79
N SER A 340 -7.39 18.28 18.49
CA SER A 340 -7.63 16.99 17.86
C SER A 340 -6.71 16.72 16.67
N VAL A 341 -6.56 15.44 16.36
CA VAL A 341 -5.99 14.92 15.12
C VAL A 341 -7.05 14.00 14.51
N SER A 342 -7.28 14.08 13.20
CA SER A 342 -8.16 13.14 12.52
C SER A 342 -7.60 12.70 11.18
N ILE A 343 -7.89 11.45 10.82
CA ILE A 343 -7.68 10.94 9.47
C ILE A 343 -8.99 10.41 8.90
N GLU A 344 -9.17 10.58 7.61
CA GLU A 344 -10.35 10.14 6.87
C GLU A 344 -9.90 9.51 5.55
N ALA A 345 -10.50 8.38 5.20
CA ALA A 345 -10.45 7.91 3.82
C ALA A 345 -11.42 8.75 2.97
N ARG A 346 -11.01 9.12 1.77
CA ARG A 346 -11.84 9.83 0.78
C ARG A 346 -11.68 9.17 -0.58
N ALA A 347 -12.68 9.32 -1.43
CA ALA A 347 -12.69 8.75 -2.76
C ALA A 347 -12.99 9.83 -3.81
N ASN A 348 -12.24 9.79 -4.91
CA ASN A 348 -12.47 10.62 -6.11
C ASN A 348 -13.30 9.86 -7.16
N SER A 349 -13.29 8.53 -7.11
CA SER A 349 -14.03 7.63 -7.98
C SER A 349 -14.24 6.27 -7.30
N SER A 350 -14.79 5.29 -8.02
CA SER A 350 -14.94 3.91 -7.55
C SER A 350 -13.62 3.13 -7.43
N ASP A 351 -12.53 3.66 -7.99
CA ASP A 351 -11.22 3.02 -8.12
C ASP A 351 -10.05 3.93 -7.71
N LYS A 352 -10.32 5.15 -7.23
CA LYS A 352 -9.31 6.07 -6.71
C LYS A 352 -9.77 6.76 -5.45
N GLY A 353 -8.87 6.86 -4.50
CA GLY A 353 -9.09 7.63 -3.28
C GLY A 353 -7.79 8.12 -2.68
N TYR A 354 -7.89 8.78 -1.54
CA TYR A 354 -6.75 9.33 -0.83
C TYR A 354 -7.06 9.38 0.67
N ILE A 355 -6.02 9.57 1.48
CA ILE A 355 -6.17 9.79 2.92
C ILE A 355 -6.06 11.28 3.21
N PHE A 356 -7.05 11.82 3.89
CA PHE A 356 -7.06 13.18 4.38
C PHE A 356 -6.64 13.18 5.85
N LEU A 357 -5.66 14.00 6.22
CA LEU A 357 -5.18 14.17 7.59
C LEU A 357 -5.42 15.61 8.04
N GLN A 358 -5.97 15.78 9.24
CA GLN A 358 -6.24 17.09 9.81
C GLN A 358 -5.67 17.19 11.23
N TYR A 359 -5.03 18.32 11.50
CA TYR A 359 -4.58 18.73 12.82
C TYR A 359 -5.32 20.00 13.24
N ASN A 360 -6.02 19.96 14.36
CA ASN A 360 -6.64 21.12 14.98
C ASN A 360 -5.81 21.53 16.21
N PHE A 361 -5.38 22.78 16.26
CA PHE A 361 -4.71 23.32 17.43
C PHE A 361 -5.72 23.80 18.48
N ASN A 362 -5.26 24.12 19.69
CA ASN A 362 -6.11 24.56 20.79
C ASN A 362 -6.78 25.93 20.57
N ASN A 363 -6.29 26.74 19.62
CA ASN A 363 -6.88 28.02 19.20
C ASN A 363 -7.91 27.89 18.06
N TYR A 364 -8.24 26.67 17.63
CA TYR A 364 -9.12 26.43 16.46
C TYR A 364 -10.52 27.09 16.59
N ASN A 365 -11.07 27.16 17.81
CA ASN A 365 -12.36 27.78 18.09
C ASN A 365 -12.43 29.27 17.69
N VAL A 366 -11.32 30.00 17.77
CA VAL A 366 -11.25 31.41 17.33
C VAL A 366 -11.40 31.48 15.81
N CYS A 367 -10.65 30.64 15.08
CA CYS A 367 -10.75 30.55 13.63
C CYS A 367 -12.15 30.12 13.16
N GLU A 368 -12.79 29.18 13.86
CA GLU A 368 -14.17 28.78 13.58
C GLU A 368 -15.14 29.96 13.72
N THR A 369 -14.98 30.77 14.78
CA THR A 369 -15.81 31.97 15.00
C THR A 369 -15.62 33.01 13.88
N GLU A 370 -14.39 33.22 13.41
CA GLU A 370 -14.10 34.12 12.29
C GLU A 370 -14.77 33.65 10.98
N ILE A 371 -14.71 32.34 10.69
CA ILE A 371 -15.37 31.74 9.52
C ILE A 371 -16.89 31.95 9.59
N GLU A 372 -17.51 31.65 10.73
CA GLU A 372 -18.96 31.78 10.90
C GLU A 372 -19.43 33.24 10.84
N ALA A 373 -18.63 34.18 11.36
CA ALA A 373 -18.92 35.61 11.24
C ALA A 373 -18.88 36.07 9.77
N SER A 374 -17.89 35.61 8.99
CA SER A 374 -17.81 35.94 7.56
C SER A 374 -18.98 35.39 6.75
N LYS A 375 -19.44 34.17 7.04
CA LYS A 375 -20.63 33.58 6.39
C LYS A 375 -21.88 34.42 6.65
N LYS A 376 -22.10 34.83 7.91
CA LYS A 376 -23.22 35.68 8.29
C LYS A 376 -23.20 37.04 7.60
N SER A 377 -22.02 37.60 7.34
CA SER A 377 -21.88 38.88 6.64
C SER A 377 -22.14 38.83 5.13
N SER A 378 -22.22 37.62 4.57
CA SER A 378 -22.47 37.38 3.13
C SER A 378 -23.93 36.98 2.83
N LEU A 379 -24.77 36.94 3.86
CA LEU A 379 -26.24 36.81 3.80
C LEU A 379 -26.86 38.19 4.02
#